data_AF-A0A925ZN21-F1
#
_entry.id   AF-A0A925ZN21-F1
#
_cell.length_a   1.000
_cell.length_b   1.000
_cell.length_c   1.000
_cell.angle_alpha   90.00
_cell.angle_beta   90.00
_cell.angle_gamma   90.00
#
_symmetry.space_group_name_H-M   'P 1'
#
loop_
_entity.id
_entity.type
_entity.pdbx_description
1 polymer ?
#
loop_
_entity_poly.entity_id
_entity_poly.type
_entity_poly.pdbx_seq_one_letter_code
_entity_poly.pdbx_strand_id
1 'polypeptide(L)'
;MLHAVMLSTRRVLVLAVAALLALWWLRRKLSRVDPQRLMTQRLQRDGGDLYKRWVQNTFLVVTGNCDFAHLPRAEAIRMLSAWWEVHGPAEHRRSLAGLADAGRPDNAWDLVRFVLLARIGVAAGYLDDISAWAEIRPIAIRLQRAYPDWSAMAQAYLMARRQARGLAADGTEDDASTAAIRDNVAHLHGTRWREMPYRLRLGDVDG
;
A
#
# COMPACT_ATOMS: atom_id res chain seq x y z
N MET A 1 3.14 3.77 67.76
CA MET A 1 1.98 4.18 66.93
C MET A 1 2.37 4.78 65.58
N LEU A 2 3.38 5.66 65.49
CA LEU A 2 3.88 6.26 64.22
C LEU A 2 4.36 5.25 63.15
N HIS A 3 4.98 4.13 63.54
CA HIS A 3 5.43 3.10 62.60
C HIS A 3 4.30 2.34 61.88
N ALA A 4 3.13 2.19 62.50
CA ALA A 4 1.98 1.51 61.88
C ALA A 4 1.30 2.39 60.81
N VAL A 5 1.31 3.71 61.00
CA VAL A 5 0.73 4.68 60.06
C VAL A 5 1.58 4.82 58.79
N MET A 6 2.91 4.77 58.90
CA MET A 6 3.82 4.83 57.74
C MET A 6 3.77 3.59 56.83
N LEU A 7 3.54 2.39 57.39
CA LEU A 7 3.38 1.17 56.59
C LEU A 7 2.06 1.17 55.79
N SER A 8 1.02 1.81 56.33
CA SER A 8 -0.27 1.98 55.66
C SER A 8 -0.16 2.90 54.43
N THR A 9 0.52 4.04 54.57
CA THR A 9 0.69 5.02 53.48
C THR A 9 1.49 4.47 52.30
N ARG A 10 2.56 3.70 52.57
CA ARG A 10 3.34 3.04 51.49
C ARG A 10 2.52 2.02 50.71
N ARG A 11 1.65 1.25 51.36
CA ARG A 11 0.79 0.27 50.69
C ARG A 11 -0.26 0.94 49.81
N VAL A 12 -0.86 2.03 50.29
CA VAL A 12 -1.83 2.82 49.50
C VAL A 12 -1.16 3.43 48.26
N LEU A 13 0.05 3.97 48.39
CA LEU A 13 0.78 4.56 47.26
C LEU A 13 1.12 3.52 46.19
N VAL A 14 1.61 2.34 46.59
CA VAL A 14 1.94 1.25 45.66
C VAL A 14 0.70 0.76 44.90
N LEU A 15 -0.44 0.61 45.58
CA LEU A 15 -1.69 0.20 44.94
C LEU A 15 -2.20 1.27 43.96
N ALA A 16 -2.09 2.56 44.30
CA ALA A 16 -2.48 3.65 43.42
C ALA A 16 -1.63 3.69 42.14
N VAL A 17 -0.31 3.51 42.25
CA VAL A 17 0.59 3.47 41.08
C VAL A 17 0.29 2.25 40.20
N ALA A 18 0.07 1.07 40.80
CA ALA A 18 -0.28 -0.14 40.06
C ALA A 18 -1.61 0.02 39.30
N ALA A 19 -2.62 0.64 39.92
CA ALA A 19 -3.90 0.93 39.28
C ALA A 19 -3.75 1.90 38.11
N LEU A 20 -2.94 2.96 38.24
CA LEU A 20 -2.67 3.91 37.16
C LEU A 20 -1.92 3.27 35.99
N LEU A 21 -0.94 2.40 36.26
CA LEU A 21 -0.22 1.66 35.22
C LEU A 21 -1.13 0.66 34.50
N ALA A 22 -2.02 -0.04 35.23
CA ALA A 22 -3.02 -0.92 34.65
C ALA A 22 -4.01 -0.13 33.77
N LEU A 23 -4.48 1.03 34.24
CA LEU A 23 -5.37 1.91 33.46
C LEU A 23 -4.68 2.42 32.18
N TRP A 24 -3.42 2.84 32.29
CA TRP A 24 -2.63 3.29 31.13
C TRP A 24 -2.41 2.17 30.12
N TRP A 25 -2.07 0.96 30.59
CA TRP A 25 -1.89 -0.21 29.73
C TRP A 25 -3.21 -0.61 29.06
N LEU A 26 -4.32 -0.62 29.80
CA LEU A 26 -5.64 -0.95 29.28
C LEU A 26 -6.10 0.11 28.25
N ARG A 27 -5.90 1.40 28.54
CA ARG A 27 -6.19 2.49 27.61
C ARG A 27 -5.33 2.38 26.37
N ARG A 28 -4.04 2.09 26.50
CA ARG A 28 -3.13 1.87 25.35
C ARG A 28 -3.53 0.65 24.53
N LYS A 29 -3.99 -0.43 25.15
CA LYS A 29 -4.46 -1.64 24.47
C LYS A 29 -5.80 -1.40 23.76
N LEU A 30 -6.72 -0.69 24.38
CA LEU A 30 -8.02 -0.32 23.82
C LEU A 30 -7.92 0.78 22.75
N SER A 31 -6.87 1.61 22.81
CA SER A 31 -6.58 2.66 21.82
C SER A 31 -5.70 2.19 20.66
N ARG A 32 -5.29 0.91 20.64
CA ARG A 32 -4.64 0.32 19.45
C ARG A 32 -5.71 0.11 18.41
N VAL A 33 -5.92 1.15 17.59
CA VAL A 33 -6.70 1.00 16.38
C VAL A 33 -6.00 -0.02 15.50
N ASP A 34 -6.74 -1.05 15.10
CA ASP A 34 -6.25 -2.07 14.17
C ASP A 34 -5.81 -1.38 12.86
N PRO A 35 -4.50 -1.41 12.53
CA PRO A 35 -3.98 -0.80 11.31
C PRO A 35 -4.66 -1.35 10.06
N GLN A 36 -4.98 -2.64 10.02
CA GLN A 36 -5.63 -3.25 8.86
C GLN A 36 -7.04 -2.69 8.65
N ARG A 37 -7.79 -2.50 9.74
CA ARG A 37 -9.11 -1.86 9.68
C ARG A 37 -9.05 -0.43 9.17
N LEU A 38 -8.07 0.36 9.63
CA LEU A 38 -7.89 1.74 9.14
C LEU A 38 -7.53 1.80 7.66
N MET A 39 -6.62 0.93 7.22
CA MET A 39 -6.22 0.84 5.82
C MET A 39 -7.40 0.45 4.93
N THR A 40 -8.21 -0.51 5.37
CA THR A 40 -9.42 -0.95 4.66
C THR A 40 -10.46 0.18 4.56
N GLN A 41 -10.72 0.89 5.66
CA GLN A 41 -11.67 2.02 5.67
C GLN A 41 -11.23 3.16 4.74
N ARG A 42 -9.92 3.45 4.68
CA ARG A 42 -9.41 4.49 3.79
C ARG A 42 -9.39 4.05 2.33
N LEU A 43 -9.04 2.80 2.04
CA LEU A 43 -9.19 2.22 0.71
C LEU A 43 -10.65 2.35 0.21
N GLN A 44 -11.62 2.06 1.08
CA GLN A 44 -13.04 2.25 0.78
C GLN A 44 -13.41 3.72 0.55
N ARG A 45 -12.87 4.64 1.35
CA ARG A 45 -13.10 6.09 1.19
C ARG A 45 -12.58 6.59 -0.15
N ASP A 46 -11.32 6.30 -0.48
CA ASP A 46 -10.74 6.66 -1.79
C ASP A 46 -11.46 5.94 -2.94
N GLY A 47 -12.06 4.77 -2.67
CA GLY A 47 -12.91 4.05 -3.61
C GLY A 47 -14.21 4.76 -3.98
N GLY A 48 -14.59 5.85 -3.30
CA GLY A 48 -15.70 6.71 -3.70
C GLY A 48 -15.40 7.57 -4.94
N ASP A 49 -14.13 7.84 -5.21
CA ASP A 49 -13.67 8.49 -6.43
C ASP A 49 -13.40 7.42 -7.50
N LEU A 50 -14.03 7.54 -8.68
CA LEU A 50 -13.92 6.53 -9.74
C LEU A 50 -12.50 6.40 -10.29
N TYR A 51 -11.76 7.52 -10.40
CA TYR A 51 -10.38 7.51 -10.86
C TYR A 51 -9.48 6.82 -9.82
N LYS A 52 -9.57 7.19 -8.54
CA LYS A 52 -8.80 6.53 -7.48
C LYS A 52 -9.17 5.06 -7.37
N ARG A 53 -10.45 4.71 -7.45
CA ARG A 53 -10.91 3.31 -7.45
C ARG A 53 -10.35 2.53 -8.64
N TRP A 54 -10.27 3.14 -9.82
CA TRP A 54 -9.62 2.53 -10.99
C TRP A 54 -8.13 2.27 -10.72
N VAL A 55 -7.40 3.27 -10.22
CA VAL A 55 -5.98 3.11 -9.87
C VAL A 55 -5.78 2.03 -8.80
N GLN A 56 -6.61 1.97 -7.77
CA GLN A 56 -6.57 0.91 -6.76
C GLN A 56 -6.60 -0.48 -7.41
N ASN A 57 -7.50 -0.70 -8.37
CA ASN A 57 -7.60 -1.98 -9.08
C ASN A 57 -6.33 -2.36 -9.87
N THR A 58 -5.43 -1.41 -10.16
CA THR A 58 -4.13 -1.69 -10.78
C THR A 58 -3.13 -2.27 -9.78
N PHE A 59 -2.98 -1.65 -8.61
CA PHE A 59 -1.93 -2.02 -7.65
C PHE A 59 -2.34 -3.12 -6.67
N LEU A 60 -3.66 -3.35 -6.51
CA LEU A 60 -4.18 -4.45 -5.68
C LEU A 60 -3.78 -5.83 -6.22
N VAL A 61 -3.32 -5.94 -7.48
CA VAL A 61 -2.68 -7.18 -7.96
C VAL A 61 -1.49 -7.55 -7.08
N VAL A 62 -0.76 -6.56 -6.57
CA VAL A 62 0.42 -6.76 -5.71
C VAL A 62 0.06 -6.79 -4.24
N THR A 63 -0.82 -5.89 -3.81
CA THR A 63 -1.08 -5.65 -2.38
C THR A 63 -2.31 -6.38 -1.85
N GLY A 64 -3.11 -6.99 -2.72
CA GLY A 64 -4.35 -7.70 -2.39
C GLY A 64 -5.49 -6.77 -2.02
N ASN A 65 -5.45 -6.22 -0.80
CA ASN A 65 -6.55 -5.46 -0.20
C ASN A 65 -6.08 -4.17 0.50
N CYS A 66 -4.92 -3.66 0.12
CA CYS A 66 -4.20 -2.64 0.88
C CYS A 66 -3.68 -1.51 -0.02
N ASP A 67 -3.91 -0.25 0.35
CA ASP A 67 -3.17 0.91 -0.18
C ASP A 67 -2.00 1.24 0.74
N PHE A 68 -0.79 1.17 0.19
CA PHE A 68 0.45 1.44 0.93
C PHE A 68 0.61 2.89 1.38
N ALA A 69 -0.16 3.85 0.85
CA ALA A 69 -0.20 5.22 1.36
C ALA A 69 -0.74 5.35 2.79
N HIS A 70 -1.25 4.27 3.37
CA HIS A 70 -1.80 4.24 4.72
C HIS A 70 -0.98 3.43 5.71
N LEU A 71 0.20 2.96 5.30
CA LEU A 71 1.14 2.29 6.20
C LEU A 71 1.63 3.26 7.30
N PRO A 72 2.02 2.75 8.47
CA PRO A 72 2.82 3.51 9.41
C PRO A 72 4.09 4.03 8.73
N ARG A 73 4.44 5.30 8.95
CA ARG A 73 5.59 5.96 8.30
C ARG A 73 6.90 5.15 8.41
N ALA A 74 7.20 4.62 9.60
CA ALA A 74 8.41 3.82 9.82
C ALA A 74 8.42 2.53 8.99
N GLU A 75 7.25 1.91 8.80
CA GLU A 75 7.13 0.72 7.96
C GLU A 75 7.30 1.05 6.48
N ALA A 76 6.70 2.15 6.01
CA ALA A 76 6.88 2.63 4.64
C ALA A 76 8.36 2.93 4.32
N ILE A 77 9.07 3.62 5.23
CA ILE A 77 10.52 3.88 5.07
C ILE A 77 11.32 2.58 5.01
N ARG A 78 11.02 1.60 5.88
CA ARG A 78 11.66 0.29 5.86
C ARG A 78 11.41 -0.44 4.53
N MET A 79 10.18 -0.41 4.02
CA MET A 79 9.83 -1.03 2.73
C MET A 79 10.55 -0.34 1.56
N LEU A 80 10.60 0.99 1.53
CA LEU A 80 11.35 1.75 0.52
C LEU A 80 12.82 1.36 0.52
N SER A 81 13.45 1.31 1.69
CA SER A 81 14.85 0.92 1.80
C SER A 81 15.07 -0.54 1.38
N ALA A 82 14.26 -1.48 1.87
CA ALA A 82 14.49 -2.90 1.65
C ALA A 82 14.14 -3.40 0.24
N TRP A 83 13.14 -2.79 -0.41
CA TRP A 83 12.63 -3.28 -1.70
C TRP A 83 13.06 -2.43 -2.89
N TRP A 84 13.43 -1.17 -2.65
CA TRP A 84 13.73 -0.19 -3.70
C TRP A 84 15.05 0.54 -3.52
N GLU A 85 15.78 0.28 -2.43
CA GLU A 85 17.02 1.00 -2.09
C GLU A 85 16.81 2.52 -2.04
N VAL A 86 15.62 2.95 -1.59
CA VAL A 86 15.24 4.36 -1.45
C VAL A 86 15.32 4.76 0.02
N HIS A 87 16.23 5.68 0.35
CA HIS A 87 16.52 6.14 1.70
C HIS A 87 16.07 7.58 1.96
N GLY A 88 15.54 8.29 0.96
CA GLY A 88 15.04 9.65 1.13
C GLY A 88 14.20 10.19 -0.03
N PRO A 89 13.64 11.41 0.09
CA PRO A 89 12.78 12.02 -0.92
C PRO A 89 13.44 12.18 -2.30
N ALA A 90 14.72 12.60 -2.34
CA ALA A 90 15.41 12.80 -3.62
C ALA A 90 15.58 11.49 -4.41
N GLU A 91 15.93 10.40 -3.73
CA GLU A 91 16.02 9.06 -4.32
C GLU A 91 14.64 8.57 -4.78
N HIS A 92 13.61 8.78 -3.95
CA HIS A 92 12.24 8.45 -4.31
C HIS A 92 11.80 9.10 -5.62
N ARG A 93 12.08 10.41 -5.79
CA ARG A 93 11.78 11.14 -7.04
C ARG A 93 12.54 10.57 -8.24
N ARG A 94 13.82 10.24 -8.08
CA ARG A 94 14.63 9.61 -9.14
C ARG A 94 14.08 8.24 -9.53
N SER A 95 13.68 7.42 -8.55
CA SER A 95 13.09 6.11 -8.80
C SER A 95 11.74 6.22 -9.51
N LEU A 96 10.89 7.19 -9.15
CA LEU A 96 9.66 7.47 -9.90
C LEU A 96 9.95 7.89 -11.34
N ALA A 97 10.90 8.80 -11.56
CA ALA A 97 11.29 9.23 -12.90
C ALA A 97 11.81 8.04 -13.74
N GLY A 98 12.66 7.18 -13.17
CA GLY A 98 13.18 6.00 -13.86
C GLY A 98 12.10 4.97 -14.23
N LEU A 99 11.06 4.82 -13.40
CA LEU A 99 9.91 3.96 -13.73
C LEU A 99 9.01 4.58 -14.81
N ALA A 100 8.86 5.91 -14.80
CA ALA A 100 8.08 6.63 -15.80
C ALA A 100 8.76 6.64 -17.17
N ASP A 101 10.09 6.75 -17.21
CA ASP A 101 10.90 6.90 -18.43
C ASP A 101 11.85 5.72 -18.65
N ALA A 102 11.30 4.51 -18.64
CA ALA A 102 12.10 3.30 -18.67
C ALA A 102 12.79 3.01 -20.03
N GLY A 103 12.71 3.94 -21.01
CA GLY A 103 13.30 3.81 -22.35
C GLY A 103 12.73 2.67 -23.20
N ARG A 104 11.61 2.08 -22.77
CA ARG A 104 10.97 0.90 -23.36
C ARG A 104 9.47 1.12 -23.53
N PRO A 105 8.78 0.34 -24.39
CA PRO A 105 7.33 0.40 -24.50
C PRO A 105 6.66 0.28 -23.13
N ASP A 106 5.52 0.96 -22.99
CA ASP A 106 4.68 0.90 -21.80
C ASP A 106 4.43 -0.56 -21.41
N ASN A 107 4.89 -0.94 -20.22
CA ASN A 107 4.71 -2.28 -19.68
C ASN A 107 4.09 -2.19 -18.28
N ALA A 108 3.24 -3.16 -17.95
CA ALA A 108 2.52 -3.18 -16.69
C ALA A 108 3.46 -3.25 -15.48
N TRP A 109 4.63 -3.88 -15.62
CA TRP A 109 5.59 -4.02 -14.53
C TRP A 109 6.03 -2.66 -13.98
N ASP A 110 6.55 -1.78 -14.83
CA ASP A 110 7.03 -0.47 -14.37
C ASP A 110 5.91 0.47 -13.99
N LEU A 111 4.82 0.48 -14.76
CA LEU A 111 3.71 1.41 -14.52
C LEU A 111 2.98 1.08 -13.22
N VAL A 112 2.70 -0.20 -12.92
CA VAL A 112 2.12 -0.59 -11.63
C VAL A 112 3.10 -0.33 -10.48
N ARG A 113 4.40 -0.57 -10.71
CA ARG A 113 5.47 -0.27 -9.77
C ARG A 113 5.61 1.22 -9.47
N PHE A 114 5.42 2.09 -10.45
CA PHE A 114 5.37 3.54 -10.27
C PHE A 114 4.24 3.89 -9.30
N VAL A 115 3.03 3.38 -9.55
CA VAL A 115 1.86 3.64 -8.70
C VAL A 115 2.14 3.19 -7.26
N LEU A 116 2.63 1.96 -7.07
CA LEU A 116 3.01 1.45 -5.74
C LEU A 116 4.04 2.33 -5.05
N LEU A 117 5.11 2.70 -5.74
CA LEU A 117 6.19 3.51 -5.18
C LEU A 117 5.70 4.91 -4.79
N ALA A 118 4.82 5.51 -5.60
CA ALA A 118 4.20 6.80 -5.28
C ALA A 118 3.34 6.69 -4.02
N ARG A 119 2.49 5.65 -3.91
CA ARG A 119 1.67 5.41 -2.71
C ARG A 119 2.51 5.18 -1.46
N ILE A 120 3.57 4.35 -1.53
CA ILE A 120 4.49 4.16 -0.40
C ILE A 120 5.17 5.49 -0.01
N GLY A 121 5.53 6.32 -1.00
CA GLY A 121 6.09 7.65 -0.80
C GLY A 121 5.20 8.57 0.03
N VAL A 122 3.87 8.48 -0.15
CA VAL A 122 2.89 9.21 0.67
C VAL A 122 2.98 8.79 2.13
N ALA A 123 2.98 7.49 2.42
CA ALA A 123 3.09 7.00 3.80
C ALA A 123 4.44 7.36 4.45
N ALA A 124 5.53 7.38 3.67
CA ALA A 124 6.85 7.79 4.15
C ALA A 124 6.97 9.31 4.40
N GLY A 125 6.06 10.11 3.84
CA GLY A 125 6.12 11.57 3.84
C GLY A 125 7.13 12.15 2.85
N TYR A 126 7.45 11.42 1.78
CA TYR A 126 8.33 11.86 0.69
C TYR A 126 7.57 12.56 -0.44
N LEU A 127 6.26 12.33 -0.51
CA LEU A 127 5.34 12.92 -1.47
C LEU A 127 4.02 13.19 -0.75
N ASP A 128 3.35 14.32 -1.00
CA ASP A 128 2.00 14.53 -0.47
C ASP A 128 0.95 13.77 -1.29
N ASP A 129 -0.22 13.51 -0.70
CA ASP A 129 -1.23 12.65 -1.31
C ASP A 129 -1.81 13.26 -2.60
N ILE A 130 -1.98 14.58 -2.65
CA ILE A 130 -2.54 15.29 -3.83
C ILE A 130 -1.56 15.18 -5.00
N SER A 131 -0.28 15.49 -4.76
CA SER A 131 0.77 15.36 -5.77
C SER A 131 0.93 13.92 -6.23
N ALA A 132 0.83 12.93 -5.33
CA ALA A 132 0.89 11.53 -5.71
C ALA A 132 -0.24 11.15 -6.69
N TRP A 133 -1.48 11.54 -6.43
CA TRP A 133 -2.59 11.27 -7.34
C TRP A 133 -2.45 11.99 -8.68
N ALA A 134 -1.91 13.22 -8.68
CA ALA A 134 -1.63 13.98 -9.90
C ALA A 134 -0.55 13.30 -10.76
N GLU A 135 0.55 12.85 -10.15
CA GLU A 135 1.65 12.14 -10.84
C GLU A 135 1.24 10.75 -11.34
N ILE A 136 0.36 10.06 -10.61
CA ILE A 136 -0.19 8.77 -11.03
C ILE A 136 -1.09 8.89 -12.26
N ARG A 137 -1.78 10.01 -12.46
CA ARG A 137 -2.79 10.15 -13.53
C ARG A 137 -2.25 9.86 -14.94
N PRO A 138 -1.13 10.47 -15.40
CA PRO A 138 -0.57 10.13 -16.72
C PRO A 138 -0.12 8.67 -16.81
N ILE A 139 0.34 8.07 -15.71
CA ILE A 139 0.74 6.65 -15.65
C ILE A 139 -0.47 5.73 -15.75
N ALA A 140 -1.58 6.06 -15.10
CA ALA A 140 -2.84 5.33 -15.20
C ALA A 140 -3.39 5.35 -16.64
N ILE A 141 -3.32 6.49 -17.32
CA ILE A 141 -3.72 6.63 -18.73
C ILE A 141 -2.84 5.77 -19.64
N ARG A 142 -1.51 5.78 -19.44
CA ARG A 142 -0.56 4.94 -20.19
C ARG A 142 -0.88 3.46 -20.01
N LEU A 143 -1.10 3.02 -18.77
CA LEU A 143 -1.46 1.65 -18.45
C LEU A 143 -2.77 1.24 -19.13
N GLN A 144 -3.80 2.09 -19.05
CA GLN A 144 -5.10 1.85 -19.70
C GLN A 144 -4.99 1.73 -21.23
N ARG A 145 -4.10 2.49 -21.86
CA ARG A 145 -3.88 2.42 -23.32
C ARG A 145 -3.10 1.18 -23.74
N ALA A 146 -2.11 0.78 -22.95
CA ALA A 146 -1.21 -0.34 -23.26
C ALA A 146 -1.91 -1.70 -23.28
N TYR A 147 -3.05 -1.85 -22.57
CA TYR A 147 -3.74 -3.14 -22.42
C TYR A 147 -5.22 -3.05 -22.80
N PRO A 148 -5.83 -4.12 -23.33
CA PRO A 148 -7.25 -4.13 -23.66
C PRO A 148 -8.16 -4.12 -22.41
N ASP A 149 -7.77 -4.84 -21.35
CA ASP A 149 -8.54 -5.06 -20.14
C ASP A 149 -7.65 -5.35 -18.90
N TRP A 150 -8.30 -5.58 -17.76
CA TRP A 150 -7.62 -5.91 -16.49
C TRP A 150 -6.78 -7.19 -16.56
N SER A 151 -7.28 -8.23 -17.25
CA SER A 151 -6.64 -9.54 -17.31
C SER A 151 -5.34 -9.48 -18.11
N ALA A 152 -5.35 -8.79 -19.26
CA ALA A 152 -4.16 -8.59 -20.08
C ALA A 152 -3.09 -7.78 -19.33
N MET A 153 -3.49 -6.72 -18.61
CA MET A 153 -2.57 -5.94 -17.77
C MET A 153 -1.93 -6.81 -16.68
N ALA A 154 -2.73 -7.59 -15.95
CA ALA A 154 -2.23 -8.43 -14.87
C ALA A 154 -1.35 -9.59 -15.35
N GLN A 155 -1.70 -10.20 -16.48
CA GLN A 155 -0.87 -11.22 -17.12
C GLN A 155 0.50 -10.64 -17.52
N ALA A 156 0.51 -9.47 -18.14
CA ALA A 156 1.76 -8.79 -18.51
C ALA A 156 2.62 -8.47 -17.26
N TYR A 157 2.00 -8.05 -16.16
CA TYR A 157 2.69 -7.82 -14.89
C TYR A 157 3.31 -9.12 -14.33
N LEU A 158 2.55 -10.21 -14.29
CA LEU A 158 3.02 -11.52 -13.79
C LEU A 158 4.15 -12.09 -14.64
N MET A 159 4.06 -12.00 -15.97
CA MET A 159 5.12 -12.46 -16.88
C MET A 159 6.43 -11.71 -16.65
N ALA A 160 6.35 -10.37 -16.60
CA ALA A 160 7.53 -9.54 -16.35
C ALA A 160 8.11 -9.78 -14.95
N ARG A 161 7.27 -10.03 -13.95
CA ARG A 161 7.70 -10.42 -12.60
C ARG A 161 8.52 -11.71 -12.61
N ARG A 162 8.00 -12.75 -13.26
CA ARG A 162 8.66 -14.06 -13.37
C ARG A 162 10.02 -13.91 -14.05
N GLN A 163 10.06 -13.18 -15.16
CA GLN A 163 11.30 -12.87 -15.87
C GLN A 163 12.31 -12.17 -14.96
N ALA A 164 11.89 -11.14 -14.21
CA ALA A 164 12.75 -10.41 -13.28
C ALA A 164 13.27 -11.28 -12.11
N ARG A 165 12.59 -12.39 -11.81
CA ARG A 165 12.96 -13.35 -10.77
C ARG A 165 13.68 -14.58 -11.31
N GLY A 166 13.86 -14.70 -12.63
CA GLY A 166 14.42 -15.89 -13.27
C GLY A 166 13.54 -17.14 -13.15
N LEU A 167 12.22 -16.99 -13.02
CA LEU A 167 11.26 -18.09 -12.89
C LEU A 167 10.68 -18.51 -14.24
N ALA A 168 10.23 -19.76 -14.34
CA ALA A 168 9.49 -20.27 -15.50
C ALA A 168 8.27 -19.39 -15.87
N ALA A 169 8.10 -19.09 -17.15
CA ALA A 169 7.07 -18.17 -17.64
C ALA A 169 5.63 -18.67 -17.43
N ASP A 170 5.43 -19.99 -17.42
CA ASP A 170 4.14 -20.66 -17.22
C ASP A 170 3.65 -20.61 -15.76
N GLY A 171 4.51 -20.20 -14.83
CA GLY A 171 4.19 -20.09 -13.40
C GLY A 171 4.27 -21.39 -12.61
N THR A 172 4.80 -22.47 -13.20
CA THR A 172 5.03 -23.75 -12.50
C THR A 172 6.03 -23.62 -11.35
N GLU A 173 6.93 -22.64 -11.44
CA GLU A 173 7.97 -22.33 -10.45
C GLU A 173 7.69 -21.02 -9.68
N ASP A 174 6.43 -20.56 -9.64
CA ASP A 174 6.09 -19.34 -8.91
C ASP A 174 6.52 -19.44 -7.44
N ASP A 175 7.42 -18.53 -7.01
CA ASP A 175 7.75 -18.36 -5.60
C ASP A 175 6.52 -17.92 -4.78
N ALA A 176 6.59 -18.01 -3.44
CA ALA A 176 5.46 -17.68 -2.57
C ALA A 176 4.91 -16.26 -2.79
N SER A 177 5.79 -15.30 -3.14
CA SER A 177 5.37 -13.93 -3.41
C SER A 177 4.64 -13.79 -4.75
N THR A 178 5.07 -14.53 -5.77
CA THR A 178 4.45 -14.53 -7.11
C THR A 178 3.14 -15.31 -7.11
N ALA A 179 3.08 -16.42 -6.36
CA ALA A 179 1.85 -17.15 -6.09
C ALA A 179 0.81 -16.26 -5.41
N ALA A 180 1.19 -15.48 -4.40
CA ALA A 180 0.28 -14.54 -3.73
C ALA A 180 -0.29 -13.48 -4.69
N ILE A 181 0.51 -12.97 -5.64
CA ILE A 181 0.05 -12.01 -6.66
C ILE A 181 -0.95 -12.67 -7.61
N ARG A 182 -0.68 -13.92 -8.02
CA ARG A 182 -1.63 -14.70 -8.84
C ARG A 182 -2.96 -14.91 -8.11
N ASP A 183 -2.92 -15.21 -6.82
CA ASP A 183 -4.12 -15.39 -5.99
C ASP A 183 -4.90 -14.07 -5.85
N ASN A 184 -4.20 -12.93 -5.69
CA ASN A 184 -4.82 -11.61 -5.71
C ASN A 184 -5.54 -11.34 -7.05
N VAL A 185 -4.90 -11.66 -8.19
CA VAL A 185 -5.48 -11.50 -9.52
C VAL A 185 -6.76 -12.33 -9.66
N ALA A 186 -6.74 -13.59 -9.23
CA ALA A 186 -7.91 -14.46 -9.23
C ALA A 186 -9.05 -13.87 -8.38
N HIS A 187 -8.72 -13.36 -7.19
CA HIS A 187 -9.69 -12.71 -6.31
C HIS A 187 -10.30 -11.44 -6.94
N LEU A 188 -9.48 -10.57 -7.54
CA LEU A 188 -9.93 -9.33 -8.18
C LEU A 188 -10.86 -9.60 -9.37
N HIS A 189 -10.58 -10.63 -10.16
CA HIS A 189 -11.42 -11.07 -11.28
C HIS A 189 -12.81 -11.55 -10.81
N GLY A 190 -12.89 -12.12 -9.61
CA GLY A 190 -14.15 -12.53 -8.97
C GLY A 190 -14.92 -11.37 -8.33
N THR A 191 -14.29 -10.22 -8.11
CA THR A 191 -14.81 -9.14 -7.28
C THR A 191 -14.74 -7.78 -8.00
N ARG A 192 -13.77 -6.93 -7.62
CA ARG A 192 -13.73 -5.51 -7.95
C ARG A 192 -13.62 -5.22 -9.45
N TRP A 193 -12.97 -6.09 -10.23
CA TRP A 193 -12.83 -5.89 -11.68
C TRP A 193 -14.15 -6.08 -12.44
N ARG A 194 -15.13 -6.80 -11.88
CA ARG A 194 -16.47 -6.91 -12.48
C ARG A 194 -17.28 -5.62 -12.34
N GLU A 195 -17.01 -4.87 -11.27
CA GLU A 195 -17.73 -3.64 -10.93
C GLU A 195 -17.08 -2.38 -11.52
N MET A 196 -15.84 -2.50 -12.05
CA MET A 196 -15.07 -1.37 -12.56
C MET A 196 -14.60 -1.63 -13.99
N PRO A 197 -15.16 -0.97 -15.01
CA PRO A 197 -14.71 -1.16 -16.39
C PRO A 197 -13.27 -0.70 -16.57
N TYR A 198 -12.45 -1.51 -17.26
CA TYR A 198 -11.05 -1.14 -17.53
C TYR A 198 -10.95 0.16 -18.34
N ARG A 199 -11.88 0.39 -19.29
CA ARG A 199 -11.92 1.54 -20.20
C ARG A 199 -12.70 2.75 -19.65
N LEU A 200 -12.74 2.93 -18.33
CA LEU A 200 -13.27 4.14 -17.70
C LEU A 200 -12.57 5.39 -18.25
N ARG A 201 -13.28 6.48 -18.56
CA ARG A 201 -12.64 7.73 -18.98
C ARG A 201 -11.89 8.37 -17.82
N LEU A 202 -10.55 8.29 -17.83
CA LEU A 202 -9.70 8.85 -16.77
C LEU A 202 -9.34 10.34 -17.00
N GLY A 203 -9.67 10.90 -18.16
CA GLY A 203 -9.30 12.26 -18.59
C GLY A 203 -10.27 13.38 -18.21
N ASP A 204 -11.53 13.06 -17.94
CA ASP A 204 -12.62 14.06 -17.79
C ASP A 204 -13.09 14.22 -16.33
N VAL A 205 -12.42 13.55 -15.38
CA VAL A 205 -12.77 13.65 -13.96
C VAL A 205 -12.07 14.87 -13.39
N ASP A 206 -12.68 16.04 -13.61
CA ASP A 206 -12.42 17.26 -12.88
C ASP A 206 -12.71 16.98 -11.39
N GLY A 207 -11.64 17.00 -10.59
CA GLY A 207 -11.72 17.09 -9.13
C GLY A 207 -11.34 18.50 -8.73
#